data_AF-A0A7C4LDY4-F1
#
_entry.id   AF-A0A7C4LDY4-F1
#
_cell.length_a   1.000
_cell.length_b   1.000
_cell.length_c   1.000
_cell.angle_alpha   90.00
_cell.angle_beta   90.00
_cell.angle_gamma   90.00
#
_symmetry.space_group_name_H-M   'P 1'
#
loop_
_entity.id
_entity.type
_entity.pdbx_description
1 polymer ?
#
loop_
_entity_poly.entity_id
_entity_poly.type
_entity_poly.pdbx_seq_one_letter_code
_entity_poly.pdbx_strand_id
1 'polypeptide(L)'
;MSKTNLLRSGAMNTIPQLNVVASLPVAELNESLRLFLEPVTSLWPDAQLKAVAELLVQGVVSSQSPLVTQMARGVSHPEETIWPTCQRVYRFLGNERFNHWTLQKGLYRVGQVTVAEQRPEYLVIAVDPVNFEKPYTAKLEGVSTVIKSRPPSFTGEKRKTRGYPAITATVVNLKQPAVSYAQCGNASGGCPGGFVIRAVVGRQYYRPYGGPRRAAVG
;
A
#
# COMPACT_ATOMS: atom_id res chain seq x y z
N MET A 1 47.63 43.88 39.66
CA MET A 1 47.46 44.84 38.54
C MET A 1 46.43 44.28 37.58
N SER A 2 45.36 45.05 37.37
CA SER A 2 44.17 44.70 36.59
C SER A 2 44.41 44.82 35.09
N LYS A 3 43.87 43.88 34.30
CA LYS A 3 43.36 44.15 32.95
C LYS A 3 42.11 43.29 32.69
N THR A 4 40.98 43.95 32.83
CA THR A 4 39.65 43.57 32.31
C THR A 4 39.63 43.79 30.79
N ASN A 5 39.17 42.82 30.00
CA ASN A 5 37.94 42.93 29.20
C ASN A 5 37.80 41.84 28.12
N LEU A 6 36.59 41.27 28.13
CA LEU A 6 35.74 40.82 27.02
C LEU A 6 36.41 40.17 25.81
N LEU A 7 36.05 38.90 25.58
CA LEU A 7 35.22 38.50 24.43
C LEU A 7 34.37 37.28 24.84
N ARG A 8 33.11 37.53 25.17
CA ARG A 8 32.02 36.55 25.05
C ARG A 8 31.66 36.48 23.56
N SER A 9 31.56 35.29 22.98
CA SER A 9 30.44 34.85 22.13
C SER A 9 30.78 33.51 21.47
N GLY A 10 29.88 32.53 21.60
CA GLY A 10 29.80 31.42 20.63
C GLY A 10 30.15 30.01 21.11
N ALA A 11 30.08 29.69 22.42
CA ALA A 11 29.95 28.28 22.80
C ALA A 11 28.54 27.82 22.42
N MET A 12 28.41 27.25 21.22
CA MET A 12 27.22 26.53 20.81
C MET A 12 27.12 25.31 21.72
N ASN A 13 26.36 25.46 22.82
CA ASN A 13 26.01 24.36 23.71
C ASN A 13 25.37 23.27 22.86
N THR A 14 26.17 22.29 22.48
CA THR A 14 25.70 21.09 21.79
C THR A 14 24.96 20.31 22.85
N ILE A 15 23.63 20.49 22.91
CA ILE A 15 22.78 19.68 23.77
C ILE A 15 23.08 18.21 23.41
N PRO A 16 23.41 17.34 24.37
CA PRO A 16 23.68 15.94 24.06
C PRO A 16 22.40 15.28 23.53
N GLN A 17 22.25 15.25 22.21
CA GLN A 17 21.19 14.52 21.50
C GLN A 17 21.33 13.00 21.62
N LEU A 18 22.38 12.51 22.29
CA LEU A 18 22.71 11.10 22.44
C LEU A 18 21.67 10.27 23.23
N ASN A 19 20.81 10.89 24.05
CA ASN A 19 19.85 10.16 24.87
C ASN A 19 18.43 10.06 24.30
N VAL A 20 18.04 10.89 23.31
CA VAL A 20 16.67 10.86 22.77
C VAL A 20 16.47 9.69 21.81
N VAL A 21 17.51 9.33 21.04
CA VAL A 21 17.48 8.18 20.11
C VAL A 21 17.48 6.85 20.88
N ALA A 22 18.19 6.77 22.01
CA ALA A 22 18.20 5.61 22.88
C ALA A 22 16.86 5.38 23.61
N SER A 23 16.04 6.43 23.77
CA SER A 23 14.68 6.35 24.34
C SER A 23 13.58 6.15 23.31
N LEU A 24 13.91 6.02 22.02
CA LEU A 24 12.89 5.70 21.02
C LEU A 24 12.40 4.27 21.26
N PRO A 25 11.07 4.04 21.30
CA PRO A 25 10.49 2.73 21.55
C PRO A 25 10.59 1.85 20.28
N VAL A 26 11.79 1.65 19.76
CA VAL A 26 12.06 0.90 18.53
C VAL A 26 11.57 -0.55 18.69
N ALA A 27 11.75 -1.14 19.88
CA ALA A 27 11.26 -2.48 20.18
C ALA A 27 9.72 -2.54 20.12
N GLU A 28 9.03 -1.58 20.73
CA GLU A 28 7.55 -1.54 20.76
C GLU A 28 6.98 -1.23 19.37
N LEU A 29 7.66 -0.38 18.59
CA LEU A 29 7.29 -0.09 17.20
C LEU A 29 7.45 -1.33 16.32
N ASN A 30 8.55 -2.06 16.47
CA ASN A 30 8.78 -3.30 15.74
C ASN A 30 7.76 -4.38 16.14
N GLU A 31 7.42 -4.48 17.42
CA GLU A 31 6.40 -5.42 17.89
C GLU A 31 5.01 -5.03 17.37
N SER A 32 4.64 -3.75 17.42
CA SER A 32 3.40 -3.23 16.85
C SER A 32 3.31 -3.51 15.34
N LEU A 33 4.41 -3.31 14.61
CA LEU A 33 4.49 -3.64 13.19
C LEU A 33 4.33 -5.14 12.93
N ARG A 34 4.96 -6.00 13.75
CA ARG A 34 4.82 -7.45 13.64
C ARG A 34 3.40 -7.91 13.88
N LEU A 35 2.75 -7.42 14.93
CA LEU A 35 1.37 -7.74 15.25
C LEU A 35 0.43 -7.27 14.13
N PHE A 36 0.66 -6.07 13.60
CA PHE A 36 -0.09 -5.55 12.45
C PHE A 36 0.07 -6.42 11.19
N LEU A 37 1.27 -6.93 10.93
CA LEU A 37 1.58 -7.73 9.75
C LEU A 37 1.29 -9.23 9.90
N GLU A 38 1.06 -9.74 11.11
CA GLU A 38 0.78 -11.15 11.39
C GLU A 38 -0.30 -11.74 10.47
N PRO A 39 -1.44 -11.06 10.21
CA PRO A 39 -2.49 -11.63 9.36
C PRO A 39 -2.05 -11.86 7.90
N VAL A 40 -1.00 -11.15 7.47
CA VAL A 40 -0.34 -11.31 6.16
C VAL A 40 0.77 -12.34 6.23
N THR A 41 1.70 -12.18 7.17
CA THR A 41 2.93 -12.99 7.25
C THR A 41 2.66 -14.42 7.72
N SER A 42 1.57 -14.68 8.45
CA SER A 42 1.11 -16.03 8.82
C SER A 42 0.76 -16.89 7.61
N LEU A 43 0.39 -16.27 6.48
CA LEU A 43 0.07 -16.97 5.24
C LEU A 43 1.30 -17.38 4.43
N TRP A 44 2.50 -16.94 4.82
CA TRP A 44 3.72 -17.18 4.06
C TRP A 44 4.54 -18.36 4.62
N PRO A 45 5.13 -19.18 3.74
CA PRO A 45 5.77 -20.43 4.13
C PRO A 45 7.12 -20.25 4.83
N ASP A 46 7.79 -19.10 4.64
CA ASP A 46 9.20 -18.92 4.99
C ASP A 46 9.41 -17.71 5.92
N ALA A 47 10.17 -17.90 7.01
CA ALA A 47 10.53 -16.85 7.95
C ALA A 47 11.29 -15.68 7.30
N GLN A 48 12.10 -15.94 6.27
CA GLN A 48 12.81 -14.90 5.53
C GLN A 48 11.86 -13.99 4.76
N LEU A 49 10.79 -14.54 4.17
CA LEU A 49 9.77 -13.72 3.50
C LEU A 49 9.07 -12.81 4.49
N LYS A 50 8.73 -13.32 5.69
CA LYS A 50 8.09 -12.54 6.76
C LYS A 50 8.97 -11.37 7.20
N ALA A 51 10.25 -11.64 7.46
CA ALA A 51 11.22 -10.62 7.86
C ALA A 51 11.42 -9.54 6.78
N VAL A 52 11.40 -9.91 5.49
CA VAL A 52 11.50 -8.92 4.40
C VAL A 52 10.22 -8.08 4.29
N ALA A 53 9.03 -8.62 4.57
CA ALA A 53 7.80 -7.81 4.60
C ALA A 53 7.82 -6.71 5.67
N GLU A 54 8.28 -7.04 6.89
CA GLU A 54 8.45 -6.04 7.95
C GLU A 54 9.38 -4.92 7.47
N LEU A 55 10.53 -5.28 6.88
CA LEU A 55 11.48 -4.33 6.32
C LEU A 55 10.86 -3.47 5.21
N LEU A 56 10.04 -4.05 4.33
CA LEU A 56 9.36 -3.33 3.26
C LEU A 56 8.41 -2.28 3.82
N VAL A 57 7.55 -2.66 4.77
CA VAL A 57 6.58 -1.72 5.34
C VAL A 57 7.28 -0.62 6.12
N GLN A 58 8.29 -0.96 6.91
CA GLN A 58 9.12 0.03 7.59
C GLN A 58 9.81 0.97 6.60
N GLY A 59 10.35 0.45 5.49
CA GLY A 59 10.96 1.23 4.43
C GLY A 59 9.97 2.21 3.78
N VAL A 60 8.78 1.75 3.43
CA VAL A 60 7.74 2.61 2.85
C VAL A 60 7.31 3.71 3.84
N VAL A 61 7.12 3.37 5.12
CA VAL A 61 6.68 4.33 6.14
C VAL A 61 7.77 5.36 6.44
N SER A 62 9.02 4.91 6.61
CA SER A 62 10.16 5.79 6.91
C SER A 62 10.53 6.70 5.74
N SER A 63 10.52 6.19 4.51
CA SER A 63 10.88 6.96 3.33
C SER A 63 9.69 7.65 2.65
N GLN A 64 8.46 7.38 3.11
CA GLN A 64 7.20 7.81 2.48
C GLN A 64 7.16 7.54 0.97
N SER A 65 7.75 6.42 0.54
CA SER A 65 7.94 6.15 -0.88
C SER A 65 8.00 4.66 -1.16
N PRO A 66 7.41 4.18 -2.26
CA PRO A 66 7.55 2.81 -2.72
C PRO A 66 8.82 2.58 -3.56
N LEU A 67 9.70 3.58 -3.71
CA LEU A 67 10.96 3.40 -4.44
C LEU A 67 11.95 2.58 -3.60
N VAL A 68 12.35 1.42 -4.11
CA VAL A 68 13.22 0.46 -3.38
C VAL A 68 14.47 1.09 -2.80
N THR A 69 15.12 2.00 -3.53
CA THR A 69 16.33 2.71 -3.06
C THR A 69 16.04 3.67 -1.91
N GLN A 70 14.87 4.34 -1.92
CA GLN A 70 14.46 5.23 -0.84
C GLN A 70 14.01 4.43 0.39
N MET A 71 13.25 3.36 0.19
CA MET A 71 12.89 2.42 1.25
C MET A 71 14.13 1.85 1.93
N ALA A 72 15.11 1.41 1.13
CA ALA A 72 16.36 0.86 1.63
C ALA A 72 17.15 1.91 2.42
N ARG A 73 17.17 3.16 1.97
CA ARG A 73 17.80 4.27 2.73
C ARG A 73 17.07 4.55 4.05
N GLY A 74 15.74 4.42 4.09
CA GLY A 74 14.94 4.65 5.29
C GLY A 74 15.13 3.61 6.41
N VAL A 75 15.68 2.43 6.10
CA VAL A 75 15.90 1.34 7.06
C VAL A 75 17.37 0.97 7.28
N SER A 76 18.30 1.57 6.53
CA SER A 76 19.74 1.31 6.67
C SER A 76 20.41 2.45 7.44
N HIS A 77 21.55 2.20 8.09
CA HIS A 77 22.30 3.29 8.72
C HIS A 77 22.83 4.27 7.66
N PRO A 78 22.94 5.57 7.97
CA PRO A 78 23.39 6.58 7.01
C PRO A 78 24.74 6.25 6.35
N GLU A 79 25.67 5.71 7.12
CA GLU A 79 27.03 5.35 6.69
C GLU A 79 27.12 4.01 5.96
N GLU A 80 26.03 3.24 5.91
CA GLU A 80 26.00 1.93 5.28
C GLU A 80 25.56 2.01 3.82
N THR A 81 26.06 1.06 3.03
CA THR A 81 25.56 0.84 1.68
C THR A 81 24.15 0.26 1.71
N ILE A 82 23.24 0.84 0.92
CA ILE A 82 21.86 0.35 0.77
C ILE A 82 21.75 -0.87 -0.14
N TRP A 83 22.85 -1.25 -0.80
CA TRP A 83 22.87 -2.30 -1.81
C TRP A 83 22.34 -3.66 -1.32
N PRO A 84 22.76 -4.19 -0.15
CA PRO A 84 22.23 -5.45 0.36
C PRO A 84 20.72 -5.38 0.63
N THR A 85 20.24 -4.26 1.15
CA THR A 85 18.81 -4.03 1.41
C THR A 85 18.01 -4.01 0.12
N CYS A 86 18.48 -3.27 -0.90
CA CYS A 86 17.88 -3.28 -2.24
C CYS A 86 17.82 -4.69 -2.83
N GLN A 87 18.90 -5.46 -2.74
CA GLN A 87 18.95 -6.83 -3.24
C GLN A 87 17.92 -7.73 -2.56
N ARG A 88 17.75 -7.62 -1.23
CA ARG A 88 16.73 -8.39 -0.49
C ARG A 88 15.33 -8.07 -0.96
N VAL A 89 15.02 -6.78 -1.17
CA VAL A 89 13.71 -6.33 -1.67
C VAL A 89 13.45 -6.86 -3.09
N TYR A 90 14.38 -6.69 -4.02
CA TYR A 90 14.19 -7.19 -5.39
C TYR A 90 14.07 -8.72 -5.45
N ARG A 91 14.86 -9.45 -4.65
CA ARG A 91 14.73 -10.91 -4.53
C ARG A 91 13.39 -11.33 -3.96
N PHE A 92 12.85 -10.58 -3.00
CA PHE A 92 11.52 -10.82 -2.46
C PHE A 92 10.44 -10.61 -3.53
N LEU A 93 10.49 -9.50 -4.27
CA LEU A 93 9.51 -9.18 -5.32
C LEU A 93 9.55 -10.18 -6.49
N GLY A 94 10.72 -10.75 -6.79
CA GLY A 94 10.92 -11.79 -7.80
C GLY A 94 10.85 -13.22 -7.27
N ASN A 95 10.42 -13.42 -6.02
CA ASN A 95 10.39 -14.76 -5.42
C ASN A 95 9.20 -15.56 -5.95
N GLU A 96 9.43 -16.75 -6.50
CA GLU A 96 8.34 -17.62 -7.01
C GLU A 96 7.35 -18.08 -5.92
N ARG A 97 7.79 -18.11 -4.66
CA ARG A 97 6.93 -18.43 -3.51
C ARG A 97 6.09 -17.25 -3.06
N PHE A 98 6.39 -16.04 -3.54
CA PHE A 98 5.55 -14.87 -3.32
C PHE A 98 4.37 -14.89 -4.30
N ASN A 99 3.17 -14.83 -3.75
CA ASN A 99 1.92 -14.82 -4.52
C ASN A 99 1.07 -13.61 -4.12
N HIS A 100 0.67 -12.81 -5.11
CA HIS A 100 -0.17 -11.63 -4.91
C HIS A 100 -1.53 -11.96 -4.27
N TRP A 101 -2.09 -13.14 -4.54
CA TRP A 101 -3.33 -13.61 -3.91
C TRP A 101 -3.16 -13.78 -2.40
N THR A 102 -2.01 -14.30 -1.99
CA THR A 102 -1.69 -14.50 -0.57
C THR A 102 -1.51 -13.15 0.13
N LEU A 103 -0.86 -12.18 -0.53
CA LEU A 103 -0.78 -10.81 -0.04
C LEU A 103 -2.17 -10.18 0.10
N GLN A 104 -3.00 -10.25 -0.95
CA GLN A 104 -4.35 -9.67 -0.94
C GLN A 104 -5.24 -10.30 0.15
N LYS A 105 -5.19 -11.63 0.30
CA LYS A 105 -5.89 -12.34 1.37
C LYS A 105 -5.40 -11.90 2.75
N GLY A 106 -4.10 -11.68 2.91
CA GLY A 106 -3.52 -11.11 4.13
C GLY A 106 -4.08 -9.74 4.44
N LEU A 107 -4.11 -8.83 3.46
CA LEU A 107 -4.69 -7.49 3.62
C LEU A 107 -6.18 -7.54 3.99
N TYR A 108 -6.94 -8.50 3.45
CA TYR A 108 -8.34 -8.71 3.86
C TYR A 108 -8.43 -9.14 5.32
N ARG A 109 -7.52 -10.01 5.79
CA ARG A 109 -7.48 -10.43 7.19
C ARG A 109 -7.11 -9.28 8.12
N VAL A 110 -6.19 -8.40 7.73
CA VAL A 110 -5.90 -7.17 8.48
C VAL A 110 -7.18 -6.36 8.67
N GLY A 111 -7.93 -6.11 7.60
CA GLY A 111 -9.21 -5.40 7.69
C GLY A 111 -10.25 -6.11 8.57
N GLN A 112 -10.33 -7.45 8.52
CA GLN A 112 -11.21 -8.24 9.37
C GLN A 112 -10.85 -8.11 10.85
N VAL A 113 -9.57 -8.21 11.19
CA VAL A 113 -9.05 -8.01 12.55
C VAL A 113 -9.39 -6.61 13.04
N THR A 114 -9.10 -5.57 12.24
CA THR A 114 -9.40 -4.17 12.60
C THR A 114 -10.89 -3.92 12.88
N VAL A 115 -11.78 -4.50 12.08
CA VAL A 115 -13.24 -4.40 12.31
C VAL A 115 -13.65 -5.17 13.57
N ALA A 116 -13.14 -6.38 13.76
CA ALA A 116 -13.47 -7.23 14.89
C ALA A 116 -13.02 -6.64 16.24
N GLU A 117 -11.86 -5.98 16.27
CA GLU A 117 -11.33 -5.30 17.45
C GLU A 117 -12.19 -4.11 17.87
N GLN A 118 -12.69 -3.34 16.91
CA GLN A 118 -13.45 -2.11 17.18
C GLN A 118 -14.94 -2.36 17.42
N ARG A 119 -15.47 -3.53 17.02
CA ARG A 119 -16.87 -3.96 17.22
C ARG A 119 -17.91 -2.86 16.92
N PRO A 120 -17.86 -2.24 15.73
CA PRO A 120 -18.83 -1.20 15.40
C PRO A 120 -20.23 -1.81 15.22
N GLU A 121 -21.27 -1.05 15.56
CA GLU A 121 -22.66 -1.46 15.36
C GLU A 121 -23.02 -1.58 13.86
N TYR A 122 -22.46 -0.71 13.04
CA TYR A 122 -22.61 -0.71 11.58
C TYR A 122 -21.30 -0.27 10.90
N LEU A 123 -21.14 -0.62 9.63
CA LEU A 123 -19.98 -0.23 8.82
C LEU A 123 -20.41 0.75 7.72
N VAL A 124 -19.66 1.83 7.59
CA VAL A 124 -19.76 2.76 6.46
C VAL A 124 -18.60 2.47 5.52
N ILE A 125 -18.90 2.07 4.28
CA ILE A 125 -17.90 1.64 3.30
C ILE A 125 -17.94 2.59 2.09
N ALA A 126 -16.83 3.28 1.85
CA ALA A 126 -16.59 4.02 0.62
C ALA A 126 -16.07 3.05 -0.46
N VAL A 127 -16.77 2.96 -1.58
CA VAL A 127 -16.41 2.10 -2.71
C VAL A 127 -16.01 2.99 -3.88
N ASP A 128 -14.81 2.81 -4.41
CA ASP A 128 -14.27 3.62 -5.51
C ASP A 128 -13.58 2.75 -6.57
N PRO A 129 -13.97 2.85 -7.86
CA PRO A 129 -13.21 2.24 -8.95
C PRO A 129 -11.92 3.04 -9.21
N VAL A 130 -10.78 2.37 -9.07
CA VAL A 130 -9.45 2.93 -9.31
C VAL A 130 -8.75 2.22 -10.48
N ASN A 131 -7.74 2.86 -11.05
CA ASN A 131 -6.89 2.22 -12.06
C ASN A 131 -5.42 2.45 -11.72
N PHE A 132 -4.69 1.38 -11.41
CA PHE A 132 -3.25 1.44 -11.22
C PHE A 132 -2.57 1.54 -12.59
N GLU A 133 -2.32 2.76 -13.05
CA GLU A 133 -1.74 3.02 -14.36
C GLU A 133 -0.33 2.44 -14.50
N LYS A 134 -0.07 1.87 -15.68
CA LYS A 134 1.22 1.37 -16.13
C LYS A 134 1.52 1.93 -17.52
N PRO A 135 1.78 3.25 -17.64
CA PRO A 135 1.81 3.95 -18.92
C PRO A 135 2.94 3.48 -19.84
N TYR A 136 4.05 2.99 -19.29
CA TYR A 136 5.23 2.54 -20.05
C TYR A 136 5.27 1.02 -20.28
N THR A 137 4.21 0.29 -19.91
CA THR A 137 4.22 -1.18 -19.98
C THR A 137 3.57 -1.67 -21.27
N ALA A 138 4.36 -2.23 -22.18
CA ALA A 138 3.88 -2.78 -23.44
C ALA A 138 3.15 -4.13 -23.27
N LYS A 139 3.64 -4.99 -22.38
CA LYS A 139 3.00 -6.28 -22.03
C LYS A 139 3.45 -6.68 -20.63
N LEU A 140 2.48 -6.94 -19.75
CA LEU A 140 2.68 -7.48 -18.41
C LEU A 140 1.42 -8.25 -18.06
N GLU A 141 1.58 -9.34 -17.32
CA GLU A 141 0.46 -10.18 -16.88
C GLU A 141 -0.61 -9.34 -16.16
N GLY A 142 -1.89 -9.59 -16.45
CA GLY A 142 -3.03 -8.91 -15.80
C GLY A 142 -3.24 -7.44 -16.20
N VAL A 143 -2.31 -6.80 -16.93
CA VAL A 143 -2.49 -5.41 -17.39
C VAL A 143 -3.58 -5.35 -18.44
N SER A 144 -4.55 -4.48 -18.20
CA SER A 144 -5.68 -4.19 -19.08
C SER A 144 -5.56 -2.82 -19.72
N THR A 145 -6.32 -2.61 -20.81
CA THR A 145 -6.44 -1.29 -21.43
C THR A 145 -7.74 -0.65 -20.96
N VAL A 146 -7.62 0.46 -20.24
CA VAL A 146 -8.74 1.29 -19.78
C VAL A 146 -8.93 2.46 -20.74
N ILE A 147 -10.17 2.69 -21.16
CA ILE A 147 -10.52 3.84 -22.00
C ILE A 147 -10.91 4.99 -21.07
N LYS A 148 -10.12 6.07 -21.10
CA LYS A 148 -10.39 7.29 -20.34
C LYS A 148 -10.95 8.37 -21.27
N SER A 149 -12.07 8.96 -20.86
CA SER A 149 -12.67 10.11 -21.55
C SER A 149 -12.06 11.45 -21.12
N ARG A 150 -11.41 11.52 -19.95
CA ARG A 150 -10.81 12.75 -19.42
C ARG A 150 -9.44 12.50 -18.76
N PRO A 151 -8.46 13.41 -18.95
CA PRO A 151 -8.43 14.39 -20.04
C PRO A 151 -8.42 13.66 -21.41
N PRO A 152 -9.03 14.24 -22.46
CA PRO A 152 -8.95 13.67 -23.80
C PRO A 152 -7.50 13.63 -24.27
N SER A 153 -7.20 12.76 -25.24
CA SER A 153 -5.90 12.79 -25.90
C SER A 153 -5.71 14.10 -26.67
N PHE A 154 -4.46 14.41 -27.04
CA PHE A 154 -4.14 15.59 -27.86
C PHE A 154 -4.87 15.61 -29.22
N THR A 155 -5.39 14.47 -29.69
CA THR A 155 -6.17 14.32 -30.92
C THR A 155 -7.69 14.38 -30.69
N GLY A 156 -8.15 14.64 -29.47
CA GLY A 156 -9.59 14.68 -29.12
C GLY A 156 -10.23 13.31 -28.90
N GLU A 157 -9.52 12.22 -29.19
CA GLU A 157 -10.02 10.85 -28.96
C GLU A 157 -9.91 10.43 -27.48
N LYS A 158 -10.71 9.44 -27.09
CA LYS A 158 -10.62 8.82 -25.75
C LYS A 158 -9.24 8.18 -25.58
N ARG A 159 -8.52 8.58 -24.54
CA ARG A 159 -7.19 8.08 -24.24
C ARG A 159 -7.26 6.62 -23.80
N LYS A 160 -6.46 5.76 -24.43
CA LYS A 160 -6.22 4.39 -23.97
C LYS A 160 -5.07 4.41 -22.97
N THR A 161 -5.33 3.98 -21.75
CA THR A 161 -4.33 3.89 -20.70
C THR A 161 -4.23 2.46 -20.23
N ARG A 162 -3.00 1.95 -20.13
CA ARG A 162 -2.73 0.61 -19.61
C ARG A 162 -2.67 0.66 -18.08
N GLY A 163 -3.17 -0.37 -17.43
CA GLY A 163 -3.12 -0.48 -15.97
C GLY A 163 -3.91 -1.66 -15.43
N TYR A 164 -4.04 -1.69 -14.11
CA TYR A 164 -4.89 -2.64 -13.41
C TYR A 164 -6.15 -1.93 -12.92
N PRO A 165 -7.30 -2.10 -13.60
CA PRO A 165 -8.56 -1.62 -13.06
C PRO A 165 -8.87 -2.41 -11.79
N ALA A 166 -9.23 -1.70 -10.74
CA ALA A 166 -9.53 -2.26 -9.44
C ALA A 166 -10.69 -1.50 -8.79
N ILE A 167 -11.31 -2.12 -7.79
CA ILE A 167 -12.28 -1.46 -6.91
C ILE A 167 -11.67 -1.46 -5.53
N THR A 168 -11.56 -0.29 -4.91
CA THR A 168 -11.22 -0.15 -3.49
C THR A 168 -12.48 -0.07 -2.65
N ALA A 169 -12.45 -0.69 -1.48
CA ALA A 169 -13.46 -0.59 -0.44
C ALA A 169 -12.78 -0.16 0.86
N THR A 170 -13.15 1.01 1.37
CA THR A 170 -12.56 1.59 2.57
C THR A 170 -13.63 1.75 3.64
N VAL A 171 -13.42 1.17 4.82
CA VAL A 171 -14.28 1.41 5.99
C VAL A 171 -13.87 2.73 6.62
N VAL A 172 -14.81 3.68 6.69
CA VAL A 172 -14.51 5.08 7.07
C VAL A 172 -14.96 5.46 8.48
N ASN A 173 -15.78 4.64 9.14
CA ASN A 173 -16.31 4.91 10.48
C ASN A 173 -15.56 4.17 11.61
N LEU A 174 -14.30 3.81 11.38
CA LEU A 174 -13.41 3.19 12.35
C LEU A 174 -12.35 4.20 12.82
N LYS A 175 -11.81 4.00 14.04
CA LYS A 175 -10.67 4.77 14.56
C LYS A 175 -9.43 4.59 13.69
N GLN A 176 -9.15 3.36 13.27
CA GLN A 176 -8.22 3.06 12.19
C GLN A 176 -8.99 2.60 10.95
N PRO A 177 -8.88 3.29 9.80
CA PRO A 177 -9.58 2.87 8.59
C PRO A 177 -9.04 1.55 8.07
N ALA A 178 -9.94 0.67 7.63
CA ALA A 178 -9.58 -0.58 6.96
C ALA A 178 -9.78 -0.42 5.46
N VAL A 179 -8.74 -0.72 4.67
CA VAL A 179 -8.78 -0.60 3.20
C VAL A 179 -8.58 -1.97 2.57
N SER A 180 -9.41 -2.26 1.58
CA SER A 180 -9.33 -3.46 0.77
C SER A 180 -9.43 -3.07 -0.71
N TYR A 181 -8.87 -3.89 -1.60
CA TYR A 181 -9.07 -3.74 -3.04
C TYR A 181 -9.28 -5.08 -3.71
N ALA A 182 -10.03 -5.07 -4.81
CA ALA A 182 -10.24 -6.21 -5.69
C ALA A 182 -9.86 -5.81 -7.12
N GLN A 183 -9.12 -6.67 -7.82
CA GLN A 183 -8.83 -6.46 -9.23
C GLN A 183 -10.10 -6.72 -10.05
N CYS A 184 -10.48 -5.78 -10.90
CA CYS A 184 -11.51 -6.01 -11.90
C CYS A 184 -10.91 -6.80 -13.06
N GLY A 185 -11.66 -7.80 -13.55
CA GLY A 185 -11.25 -8.66 -14.66
C GLY A 185 -10.73 -7.88 -15.88
N ASN A 186 -9.87 -8.53 -16.64
CA ASN A 186 -9.31 -8.04 -17.88
C ASN A 186 -10.39 -7.77 -18.94
N ALA A 187 -10.16 -6.79 -19.82
CA ALA A 187 -11.17 -6.26 -20.75
C ALA A 187 -11.84 -7.27 -21.72
N SER A 188 -11.43 -8.54 -21.72
CA SER A 188 -12.02 -9.65 -22.48
C SER A 188 -12.85 -10.62 -21.63
N GLY A 189 -12.93 -10.45 -20.31
CA GLY A 189 -13.70 -11.31 -19.41
C GLY A 189 -14.23 -10.48 -18.25
N GLY A 190 -15.55 -10.43 -18.09
CA GLY A 190 -16.17 -9.86 -16.90
C GLY A 190 -15.54 -10.45 -15.62
N CYS A 191 -15.64 -9.71 -14.51
CA CYS A 191 -15.13 -10.14 -13.20
C CYS A 191 -15.42 -11.63 -12.99
N PRO A 192 -14.40 -12.52 -13.01
CA PRO A 192 -14.62 -13.95 -12.82
C PRO A 192 -15.05 -14.11 -11.36
N GLY A 193 -16.33 -14.37 -11.18
CA GLY A 193 -17.00 -14.29 -9.88
C GLY A 193 -17.71 -12.95 -9.72
N GLY A 194 -19.03 -12.98 -9.80
CA GLY A 194 -19.86 -11.87 -9.31
C GLY A 194 -19.44 -11.56 -7.88
N PHE A 195 -18.78 -10.43 -7.69
CA PHE A 195 -18.44 -9.96 -6.35
C PHE A 195 -19.73 -9.42 -5.74
N VAL A 196 -20.37 -10.23 -4.91
CA VAL A 196 -21.45 -9.76 -4.05
C VAL A 196 -20.77 -9.03 -2.90
N ILE A 197 -20.72 -7.71 -2.94
CA ILE A 197 -20.59 -6.94 -1.71
C ILE A 197 -21.87 -7.21 -0.93
N ARG A 198 -21.85 -8.21 -0.04
CA ARG A 198 -22.92 -8.44 0.94
C ARG A 198 -22.74 -7.41 2.07
N ALA A 199 -22.76 -6.13 1.71
CA ALA A 199 -23.06 -5.10 2.67
C ALA A 199 -24.56 -5.21 2.93
N VAL A 200 -24.95 -5.40 4.19
CA VAL A 200 -26.35 -5.34 4.62
C VAL A 200 -26.79 -3.88 4.61
N VAL A 201 -26.75 -3.22 3.45
CA VAL A 201 -27.45 -1.97 3.15
C VAL A 201 -27.62 -1.90 1.63
N GLY A 202 -28.87 -2.07 1.16
CA GLY A 202 -29.31 -1.69 -0.19
C GLY A 202 -28.67 -2.42 -1.37
N ARG A 203 -29.46 -3.21 -2.10
CA ARG A 203 -29.06 -3.79 -3.40
C ARG A 203 -28.68 -2.69 -4.40
N GLN A 204 -27.41 -2.31 -4.49
CA GLN A 204 -26.88 -1.52 -5.59
C GLN A 204 -26.09 -2.44 -6.53
N TYR A 205 -26.71 -2.78 -7.67
CA TYR A 205 -26.06 -3.51 -8.74
C TYR A 205 -25.15 -2.57 -9.52
N TYR A 206 -23.83 -2.71 -9.37
CA TYR A 206 -22.88 -2.01 -10.23
C TYR A 206 -22.74 -2.76 -11.56
N ARG A 207 -23.22 -2.16 -12.66
CA ARG A 207 -22.93 -2.65 -14.01
C ARG A 207 -21.50 -2.24 -14.38
N PRO A 208 -20.62 -3.19 -14.79
CA PRO A 208 -19.35 -2.79 -15.39
C PRO A 208 -19.65 -2.02 -16.68
N TYR A 209 -19.02 -0.86 -16.83
CA TYR A 209 -19.10 -0.05 -18.05
C TYR A 209 -18.62 -0.89 -19.24
N GLY A 210 -19.54 -1.21 -20.17
CA GLY A 210 -19.20 -1.82 -21.46
C GLY A 210 -19.99 -3.07 -21.90
N GLY A 211 -20.96 -3.56 -21.13
CA GLY A 211 -21.80 -4.68 -21.60
C GLY A 211 -22.71 -4.29 -22.79
N PRO A 212 -22.94 -5.17 -23.78
CA PRO A 212 -23.82 -4.88 -24.91
C PRO A 212 -25.22 -4.51 -24.40
N ARG A 213 -25.79 -3.43 -24.95
CA ARG A 213 -27.19 -3.06 -24.72
C ARG A 213 -28.05 -4.21 -25.24
N ARG A 214 -28.61 -5.04 -24.36
CA ARG A 214 -29.79 -5.83 -24.74
C ARG A 214 -30.86 -4.82 -25.12
N ALA A 215 -31.28 -4.87 -26.37
CA ALA A 215 -32.47 -4.18 -26.83
C ALA A 215 -33.62 -4.54 -25.90
N ALA A 216 -34.35 -3.53 -25.44
CA ALA A 216 -35.66 -3.76 -24.87
C ALA A 216 -36.51 -4.36 -26.01
N VAL A 217 -36.83 -5.64 -25.88
CA VAL A 217 -37.94 -6.23 -26.63
C VAL A 217 -39.18 -5.83 -25.86
N GLY A 218 -40.14 -5.24 -26.58
CA GLY A 218 -41.43 -4.80 -26.04
C GLY A 218 -42.32 -5.94 -25.56
#